data_AF-A0AAD5JM94-F1
#
_entry.id   AF-A0AAD5JM94-F1
#
_cell.length_a   1.000
_cell.length_b   1.000
_cell.length_c   1.000
_cell.angle_alpha   90.00
_cell.angle_beta   90.00
_cell.angle_gamma   90.00
#
_symmetry.space_group_name_H-M   'P 1'
#
loop_
_entity.id
_entity.type
_entity.pdbx_description
1 polymer ?
#
loop_
_entity_poly.entity_id
_entity_poly.type
_entity_poly.pdbx_seq_one_letter_code
_entity_poly.pdbx_strand_id
1 'polypeptide(L)'
;MSFLQRFSRTTFSSIRSFSTARPLFNETATTTTTNTNANGLNQFFENGESLPKQIWTGRAWKASELRLKSFDDLHKLWYVLLKERNVLATQREEAKRLGINKQIWSNAGRLKKCQKSMARIKYVLNERQREYEKLIAEKSTSS
;
A
#
# COMPACT_ATOMS: atom_id res chain seq x y z
N MET A 1 60.15 -13.06 -56.57
CA MET A 1 59.31 -12.70 -55.40
C MET A 1 58.16 -13.68 -55.37
N SER A 2 58.34 -14.90 -54.87
CA SER A 2 58.55 -15.30 -53.46
C SER A 2 57.24 -15.27 -52.66
N PHE A 3 57.02 -16.40 -51.98
CA PHE A 3 56.03 -16.72 -50.94
C PHE A 3 54.64 -17.12 -51.45
N LEU A 4 54.32 -18.43 -51.53
CA LEU A 4 53.88 -19.30 -50.42
C LEU A 4 52.70 -18.63 -49.67
N GLN A 5 51.56 -19.26 -49.44
CA GLN A 5 51.51 -20.47 -48.64
C GLN A 5 50.10 -21.09 -48.68
N ARG A 6 50.08 -22.39 -49.00
CA ARG A 6 49.02 -23.34 -48.74
C ARG A 6 48.75 -23.40 -47.23
N PHE A 7 47.51 -23.19 -46.80
CA PHE A 7 47.09 -23.50 -45.44
C PHE A 7 46.10 -24.65 -45.43
N SER A 8 46.61 -25.83 -45.07
CA SER A 8 45.85 -26.86 -44.38
C SER A 8 45.41 -26.33 -43.01
N ARG A 9 44.22 -26.71 -42.57
CA ARG A 9 43.92 -27.05 -41.16
C ARG A 9 42.51 -27.62 -41.05
N THR A 10 42.45 -28.94 -40.91
CA THR A 10 41.40 -29.64 -40.19
C THR A 10 41.47 -29.21 -38.73
N THR A 11 40.36 -28.70 -38.18
CA THR A 11 40.03 -28.85 -36.76
C THR A 11 38.52 -28.95 -36.63
N PHE A 12 38.05 -30.15 -36.28
CA PHE A 12 36.77 -30.30 -35.62
C PHE A 12 36.76 -29.41 -34.37
N SER A 13 35.77 -28.53 -34.26
CA SER A 13 35.40 -27.93 -32.98
C SER A 13 33.88 -27.94 -32.86
N SER A 14 33.45 -28.93 -32.07
CA SER A 14 32.20 -29.05 -31.33
C SER A 14 31.20 -27.91 -31.55
N ILE A 15 30.11 -28.21 -32.26
CA ILE A 15 28.86 -27.47 -32.13
C ILE A 15 28.51 -27.56 -30.64
N ARG A 16 28.74 -26.48 -29.88
CA ARG A 16 28.06 -26.32 -28.60
C ARG A 16 26.58 -26.22 -28.95
N SER A 17 25.93 -27.36 -28.92
CA SER A 17 24.49 -27.46 -28.75
C SER A 17 24.19 -26.71 -27.46
N PHE A 18 23.81 -25.43 -27.59
CA PHE A 18 23.04 -24.79 -26.54
C PHE A 18 21.76 -25.59 -26.46
N SER A 19 21.70 -26.46 -25.45
CA SER A 19 20.46 -27.07 -25.02
C SER A 19 19.53 -25.89 -24.74
N THR A 20 18.54 -25.68 -25.61
CA THR A 20 17.36 -24.92 -25.24
C THR A 20 16.72 -25.73 -24.12
N ALA A 21 17.13 -25.46 -22.89
CA ALA A 21 16.36 -25.85 -21.73
C ALA A 21 14.96 -25.30 -22.02
N ARG A 22 14.01 -26.22 -22.22
CA ARG A 22 12.60 -25.86 -22.28
C ARG A 22 12.35 -24.94 -21.09
N PRO A 23 11.70 -23.78 -21.24
CA PRO A 23 11.07 -23.19 -20.08
C PRO A 23 10.05 -24.24 -19.63
N LEU A 24 10.41 -25.00 -18.58
CA LEU A 24 9.41 -25.62 -17.74
C LEU A 24 8.62 -24.44 -17.19
N PHE A 25 7.54 -24.10 -17.88
CA PHE A 25 6.41 -23.45 -17.24
C PHE A 25 6.14 -24.31 -16.01
N ASN A 26 6.49 -23.80 -14.84
CA ASN A 26 6.05 -24.38 -13.58
C ASN A 26 4.55 -24.12 -13.50
N GLU A 27 3.80 -24.95 -14.20
CA GLU A 27 2.38 -25.11 -14.02
C GLU A 27 2.21 -25.73 -12.63
N THR A 28 1.67 -24.94 -11.70
CA THR A 28 1.24 -25.35 -10.36
C THR A 28 2.32 -25.91 -9.43
N ALA A 29 3.37 -25.12 -9.17
CA ALA A 29 4.03 -25.26 -7.87
C ALA A 29 3.09 -24.69 -6.80
N THR A 30 2.19 -25.52 -6.25
CA THR A 30 1.62 -25.30 -4.93
C THR A 30 2.76 -25.44 -3.92
N THR A 31 3.58 -24.39 -3.79
CA THR A 31 4.46 -24.23 -2.66
C THR A 31 3.57 -23.98 -1.45
N THR A 32 3.34 -25.03 -0.68
CA THR A 32 2.85 -24.97 0.70
C THR A 32 3.87 -24.18 1.51
N THR A 33 3.79 -22.85 1.42
CA THR A 33 4.71 -21.94 2.06
C THR A 33 4.34 -21.97 3.54
N THR A 34 5.22 -22.52 4.36
CA THR A 34 5.07 -22.61 5.81
C THR A 34 4.76 -21.22 6.35
N ASN A 35 3.57 -21.10 6.94
CA ASN A 35 2.94 -19.87 7.40
C ASN A 35 3.74 -19.22 8.54
N THR A 36 4.77 -18.45 8.20
CA THR A 36 5.48 -17.58 9.12
C THR A 36 5.10 -16.13 8.78
N ASN A 37 4.07 -15.63 9.47
CA ASN A 37 3.67 -14.22 9.48
C ASN A 37 3.29 -13.59 8.13
N ALA A 38 2.60 -14.32 7.24
CA ALA A 38 1.89 -13.71 6.10
C ALA A 38 0.80 -12.69 6.53
N ASN A 39 0.51 -12.61 7.83
CA ASN A 39 -0.49 -11.73 8.43
C ASN A 39 -0.25 -10.23 8.19
N GLY A 40 0.99 -9.80 7.93
CA GLY A 40 1.31 -8.38 7.71
C GLY A 40 0.87 -7.89 6.33
N LEU A 41 1.29 -8.59 5.27
CA LEU A 41 0.99 -8.20 3.88
C LEU A 41 -0.50 -8.39 3.55
N ASN A 42 -1.14 -9.40 4.14
CA ASN A 42 -2.56 -9.66 3.95
C ASN A 42 -3.45 -8.49 4.46
N GLN A 43 -2.94 -7.59 5.32
CA GLN A 43 -3.68 -6.40 5.77
C GLN A 43 -3.88 -5.34 4.69
N PHE A 44 -3.16 -5.41 3.57
CA PHE A 44 -3.35 -4.51 2.43
C PHE A 44 -4.53 -4.93 1.54
N PHE A 45 -5.10 -6.12 1.77
CA PHE A 45 -6.17 -6.70 0.98
C PHE A 45 -7.45 -6.84 1.82
N GLU A 46 -8.58 -6.44 1.24
CA GLU A 46 -9.89 -6.62 1.86
C GLU A 46 -10.37 -8.03 1.56
N ASN A 47 -10.68 -8.83 2.60
CA ASN A 47 -11.16 -10.22 2.47
C ASN A 47 -10.23 -11.17 1.69
N GLY A 48 -8.95 -10.82 1.53
CA GLY A 48 -8.01 -11.58 0.69
C GLY A 48 -8.16 -11.32 -0.81
N GLU A 49 -9.01 -10.38 -1.21
CA GLU A 49 -9.24 -10.01 -2.62
C GLU A 49 -8.46 -8.73 -2.99
N SER A 50 -7.91 -8.69 -4.20
CA SER A 50 -7.23 -7.50 -4.74
C SER A 50 -8.19 -6.37 -5.09
N LEU A 51 -9.39 -6.73 -5.54
CA LEU A 51 -10.48 -5.82 -5.88
C LEU A 51 -11.80 -6.38 -5.35
N PRO A 52 -12.16 -6.09 -4.08
CA PRO A 52 -13.40 -6.57 -3.49
C PRO A 52 -14.63 -5.94 -4.17
N LYS A 53 -15.85 -6.36 -3.82
CA LYS A 53 -17.05 -5.61 -4.23
C LYS A 53 -17.15 -4.30 -3.44
N GLN A 54 -17.62 -3.22 -4.08
CA GLN A 54 -17.86 -1.95 -3.36
C GLN A 54 -18.97 -2.14 -2.31
N ILE A 55 -18.61 -1.92 -1.04
CA ILE A 55 -19.55 -1.98 0.10
C ILE A 55 -19.97 -0.56 0.49
N TRP A 56 -21.22 -0.40 0.92
CA TRP A 56 -21.69 0.85 1.49
C TRP A 56 -20.95 1.15 2.79
N THR A 57 -20.28 2.30 2.86
CA THR A 57 -19.55 2.74 4.06
C THR A 57 -20.30 3.84 4.77
N GLY A 58 -20.16 3.88 6.09
CA GLY A 58 -20.75 4.91 6.94
C GLY A 58 -20.23 6.32 6.69
N ARG A 59 -20.53 7.21 7.64
CA ARG A 59 -20.16 8.63 7.62
C ARG A 59 -18.73 8.84 8.16
N ALA A 60 -18.09 9.95 7.76
CA ALA A 60 -16.85 10.45 8.38
C ALA A 60 -17.06 11.07 9.78
N TRP A 61 -16.11 10.85 10.69
CA TRP A 61 -16.11 11.35 12.08
C TRP A 61 -16.36 12.86 12.18
N LYS A 62 -17.26 13.32 13.06
CA LYS A 62 -17.46 14.76 13.37
C LYS A 62 -16.37 15.28 14.29
N ALA A 63 -16.03 16.56 14.18
CA ALA A 63 -15.11 17.20 15.13
C ALA A 63 -15.67 17.17 16.56
N SER A 64 -16.99 17.38 16.73
CA SER A 64 -17.66 17.29 18.04
C SER A 64 -17.49 15.92 18.70
N GLU A 65 -17.60 14.83 17.93
CA GLU A 65 -17.41 13.46 18.42
C GLU A 65 -15.94 13.20 18.82
N LEU A 66 -14.99 13.73 18.05
CA LEU A 66 -13.56 13.55 18.29
C LEU A 66 -13.05 14.34 19.50
N ARG A 67 -13.69 15.47 19.84
CA ARG A 67 -13.35 16.25 21.05
C ARG A 67 -13.56 15.49 22.34
N LEU A 68 -14.46 14.50 22.35
CA LEU A 68 -14.76 13.68 23.52
C LEU A 68 -13.80 12.49 23.71
N LYS A 69 -12.83 12.29 22.80
CA LYS A 69 -11.91 11.13 22.82
C LYS A 69 -10.56 11.47 23.45
N SER A 70 -9.95 10.49 24.12
CA SER A 70 -8.59 10.61 24.68
C SER A 70 -7.55 10.75 23.56
N PHE A 71 -6.34 11.19 23.91
CA PHE A 71 -5.24 11.25 22.94
C PHE A 71 -4.91 9.87 22.37
N ASP A 72 -4.86 8.83 23.23
CA ASP A 72 -4.57 7.46 22.83
C ASP A 72 -5.64 6.89 21.87
N ASP A 73 -6.93 7.16 22.12
CA ASP A 73 -8.01 6.76 21.20
C ASP A 73 -7.89 7.45 19.84
N LEU A 74 -7.57 8.75 19.82
CA LEU A 74 -7.36 9.49 18.57
C LEU A 74 -6.15 8.96 17.80
N HIS A 75 -5.09 8.58 18.52
CA HIS A 75 -3.88 8.01 17.93
C HIS A 75 -4.13 6.61 17.34
N LYS A 76 -4.85 5.75 18.06
CA LYS A 76 -5.31 4.44 17.55
C LYS A 76 -6.21 4.62 16.33
N LEU A 77 -7.17 5.53 16.39
CA LEU A 77 -8.06 5.84 15.27
C LEU A 77 -7.29 6.35 14.06
N TRP A 78 -6.26 7.18 14.25
CA TRP A 78 -5.39 7.65 13.17
C TRP A 78 -4.78 6.48 12.40
N TYR A 79 -4.26 5.46 13.10
CA TYR A 79 -3.68 4.28 12.45
C TYR A 79 -4.73 3.39 11.78
N VAL A 80 -5.93 3.27 12.34
CA VAL A 80 -7.04 2.58 11.66
C VAL A 80 -7.36 3.26 10.32
N LEU A 81 -7.48 4.59 10.32
CA LEU A 81 -7.73 5.37 9.10
C LEU A 81 -6.56 5.31 8.11
N LEU A 82 -5.33 5.23 8.62
CA LEU A 82 -4.13 5.10 7.80
C LEU A 82 -4.10 3.75 7.07
N LYS A 83 -4.40 2.66 7.78
CA LYS A 83 -4.49 1.31 7.18
C LYS A 83 -5.56 1.25 6.09
N GLU A 84 -6.74 1.79 6.35
CA GLU A 84 -7.81 1.91 5.35
C GLU A 84 -7.33 2.68 4.11
N ARG A 85 -6.63 3.81 4.27
CA ARG A 85 -6.07 4.56 3.13
C ARG A 85 -5.07 3.74 2.32
N ASN A 86 -4.26 2.91 2.98
CA ASN A 86 -3.28 2.05 2.32
C ASN A 86 -3.98 0.95 1.52
N VAL A 87 -4.99 0.28 2.08
CA VAL A 87 -5.82 -0.70 1.37
C VAL A 87 -6.46 -0.08 0.13
N LEU A 88 -7.06 1.11 0.26
CA LEU A 88 -7.67 1.82 -0.85
C LEU A 88 -6.65 2.25 -1.92
N ALA A 89 -5.38 2.46 -1.54
CA ALA A 89 -4.30 2.76 -2.48
C ALA A 89 -3.90 1.51 -3.28
N THR A 90 -3.77 0.36 -2.63
CA THR A 90 -3.52 -0.93 -3.29
C THR A 90 -4.62 -1.25 -4.30
N GLN A 91 -5.89 -1.15 -3.90
CA GLN A 91 -7.03 -1.37 -4.80
C GLN A 91 -7.03 -0.40 -5.99
N ARG A 92 -6.61 0.85 -5.79
CA ARG A 92 -6.53 1.82 -6.89
C ARG A 92 -5.48 1.41 -7.93
N GLU A 93 -4.31 0.98 -7.48
CA GLU A 93 -3.24 0.58 -8.40
C GLU A 93 -3.60 -0.72 -9.12
N GLU A 94 -4.21 -1.69 -8.44
CA GLU A 94 -4.72 -2.91 -9.07
C GLU A 94 -5.81 -2.62 -10.11
N ALA A 95 -6.77 -1.74 -9.80
CA ALA A 95 -7.79 -1.33 -10.78
C ALA A 95 -7.17 -0.66 -12.01
N LYS A 96 -6.13 0.16 -11.81
CA LYS A 96 -5.38 0.81 -12.89
C LYS A 96 -4.59 -0.21 -13.72
N ARG A 97 -3.97 -1.21 -13.08
CA ARG A 97 -3.26 -2.32 -13.76
C ARG A 97 -4.20 -3.12 -14.66
N LEU A 98 -5.43 -3.36 -14.21
CA LEU A 98 -6.46 -4.08 -14.96
C LEU A 98 -7.21 -3.21 -15.99
N GLY A 99 -6.87 -1.92 -16.11
CA GLY A 99 -7.55 -1.01 -17.04
C GLY A 99 -9.01 -0.71 -16.69
N ILE A 100 -9.42 -0.94 -15.43
CA ILE A 100 -10.79 -0.69 -14.98
C ILE A 100 -10.99 0.83 -14.88
N ASN A 101 -12.03 1.33 -15.57
CA ASN A 101 -12.35 2.75 -15.54
C ASN A 101 -12.71 3.19 -14.10
N LYS A 102 -12.21 4.36 -13.70
CA LYS A 102 -12.48 5.01 -12.40
C LYS A 102 -13.98 5.22 -12.12
N GLN A 103 -14.81 5.28 -13.16
CA GLN A 103 -16.27 5.36 -13.03
C GLN A 103 -16.90 4.05 -12.51
N ILE A 104 -16.26 2.90 -12.78
CA ILE A 104 -16.74 1.57 -12.41
C ILE A 104 -16.22 1.20 -11.01
N TRP A 105 -14.98 1.56 -10.69
CA TRP A 105 -14.38 1.33 -9.37
C TRP A 105 -14.24 2.63 -8.58
N SER A 106 -15.30 3.04 -7.88
CA SER A 106 -15.39 4.34 -7.21
C SER A 106 -15.29 4.24 -5.68
N ASN A 107 -14.15 3.76 -5.17
CA ASN A 107 -13.81 3.92 -3.75
C ASN A 107 -13.28 5.35 -3.40
N ALA A 108 -13.42 6.30 -4.32
CA ALA A 108 -13.03 7.70 -4.09
C ALA A 108 -13.81 8.34 -2.91
N GLY A 109 -15.08 7.96 -2.73
CA GLY A 109 -15.89 8.41 -1.61
C GLY A 109 -15.34 7.95 -0.25
N ARG A 110 -14.94 6.67 -0.14
CA ARG A 110 -14.31 6.11 1.07
C ARG A 110 -13.03 6.86 1.43
N LEU A 111 -12.16 7.09 0.44
CA LEU A 111 -10.92 7.83 0.65
C LEU A 111 -11.18 9.25 1.17
N LYS A 112 -12.12 9.98 0.56
CA LYS A 112 -12.50 11.34 1.00
C LYS A 112 -13.02 11.34 2.44
N LYS A 113 -13.83 10.36 2.84
CA LYS A 113 -14.33 10.22 4.22
C LYS A 113 -13.19 9.97 5.22
N CYS A 114 -12.20 9.14 4.86
CA CYS A 114 -11.02 8.88 5.69
C CYS A 114 -10.16 10.13 5.85
N GLN A 115 -9.83 10.80 4.74
CA GLN A 115 -9.07 12.06 4.74
C GLN A 115 -9.76 13.14 5.56
N LYS A 116 -11.09 13.27 5.43
CA LYS A 116 -11.88 14.22 6.22
C LYS A 116 -11.83 13.93 7.72
N SER A 117 -11.87 12.65 8.10
CA SER A 117 -11.74 12.24 9.50
C SER A 117 -10.34 12.54 10.04
N MET A 118 -9.28 12.22 9.28
CA MET A 118 -7.89 12.55 9.64
C MET A 118 -7.65 14.06 9.79
N ALA A 119 -8.17 14.87 8.87
CA ALA A 119 -8.07 16.32 8.95
C ALA A 119 -8.73 16.87 10.23
N ARG A 120 -9.87 16.31 10.63
CA ARG A 120 -10.56 16.68 11.87
C ARG A 120 -9.82 16.25 13.13
N ILE A 121 -9.14 15.10 13.11
CA ILE A 121 -8.26 14.68 14.23
C ILE A 121 -7.16 15.73 14.42
N LYS A 122 -6.44 16.10 13.35
CA LYS A 122 -5.40 17.15 13.42
C LYS A 122 -5.95 18.47 13.94
N TYR A 123 -7.13 18.86 13.46
CA TYR A 123 -7.80 20.08 13.90
C TYR A 123 -8.09 20.06 15.41
N VAL A 124 -8.69 19.00 15.94
CA VAL A 124 -9.02 18.88 17.38
C VAL A 124 -7.76 18.86 18.24
N LEU A 125 -6.69 18.20 17.80
CA LEU A 125 -5.41 18.21 18.52
C LEU A 125 -4.81 19.63 18.58
N ASN A 126 -4.88 20.38 17.48
CA ASN A 126 -4.43 21.76 17.43
C ASN A 126 -5.29 22.70 18.29
N GLU A 127 -6.61 22.51 18.32
CA GLU A 127 -7.50 23.23 19.24
C GLU A 127 -7.07 23.01 20.70
N ARG A 128 -6.87 21.74 21.10
CA ARG A 128 -6.45 21.39 22.48
C ARG A 128 -5.12 22.02 22.87
N GLN A 129 -4.15 22.02 21.96
CA GLN A 129 -2.85 22.63 22.19
C GLN A 129 -2.97 24.13 22.45
N ARG A 130 -3.74 24.84 21.62
CA ARG A 130 -3.97 26.29 21.78
C ARG A 130 -4.64 26.64 23.10
N GLU A 131 -5.64 25.86 23.53
CA GLU A 131 -6.31 26.09 24.82
C GLU A 131 -5.35 25.83 25.99
N TYR A 132 -4.51 24.79 25.90
CA TYR A 132 -3.51 24.50 26.93
C TYR A 132 -2.47 25.62 27.08
N GLU A 133 -1.93 26.13 25.96
CA GLU A 133 -1.00 27.26 25.95
C GLU A 133 -1.63 28.52 26.55
N LYS A 134 -2.89 28.79 26.21
CA LYS A 134 -3.65 29.92 26.74
C LYS A 134 -3.79 29.83 28.26
N LEU A 135 -4.16 28.66 28.79
CA LEU A 135 -4.29 28.43 30.23
C LEU A 135 -2.95 28.58 30.98
N ILE A 136 -1.85 28.13 30.39
CA ILE A 136 -0.51 28.34 30.97
C ILE A 136 -0.18 29.84 31.04
N ALA A 137 -0.44 30.58 29.96
CA ALA A 137 -0.18 32.01 29.91
C ALA A 137 -1.00 32.76 30.98
N GLU A 138 -2.29 32.48 31.11
CA GLU A 138 -3.17 33.08 32.13
C GLU A 138 -2.72 32.76 33.58
N LYS A 139 -2.21 31.55 33.82
CA LYS A 139 -1.65 31.17 35.13
C LYS A 139 -0.36 31.93 35.45
N SER A 140 0.49 32.14 34.43
CA SER A 140 1.74 32.89 34.59
C SER A 140 1.54 34.38 34.82
N THR A 141 0.47 34.97 34.27
CA THR A 141 0.16 36.39 34.47
C THR A 141 -0.52 36.67 35.81
N SER A 142 -1.10 35.64 36.44
CA SER A 142 -1.82 35.75 37.71
C SER A 142 -0.96 35.41 38.94
N SER A 143 0.28 34.95 38.73
CA SER A 143 1.28 34.66 39.77
C SER A 143 2.31 35.76 39.84
#